data_AF-A0AAU0W6T6-F1
#
_entry.id   AF-A0AAU0W6T6-F1
#
_cell.length_a   1.000
_cell.length_b   1.000
_cell.length_c   1.000
_cell.angle_alpha   90.00
_cell.angle_beta   90.00
_cell.angle_gamma   90.00
#
_symmetry.space_group_name_H-M   'P 1'
#
loop_
_entity.id
_entity.type
_entity.pdbx_description
1 polymer ?
#
loop_
_entity_poly.entity_id
_entity_poly.type
_entity_poly.pdbx_seq_one_letter_code
_entity_poly.pdbx_strand_id
1 'polypeptide(L)'
;MSTLTEKSAVASGYRAGRTLPLRVELVRQLKRRRTLVMGGILAVLPFVLLVAFAIGGQPGRENGQVTLLDTATASGANFAAVNLFVSAGFLLVIPVALFCGDTVASEAGWSSLRYLLAAPVPRARLLWSKLVVALGLSLAAMILLPLVALAVGTAAYGWGPLQIPTGGALDTTTAAQRLMVVVAYIFLSQLVTAGLAFWLSTKTDAALGAVGGAVGLTIVGNVLDAVTALGHWRDFLPAHWQFAWADAVQPHLEWSGMIQGTAVSITYALVLFALAFRGFARKDIVS
;
A
#
# COMPACT_ATOMS: atom_id res chain seq x y z
N MET A 1 -55.79 15.22 -6.16
CA MET A 1 -54.67 14.35 -5.73
C MET A 1 -53.40 15.19 -5.76
N SER A 2 -52.96 15.69 -4.60
CA SER A 2 -51.75 16.53 -4.50
C SER A 2 -50.70 15.75 -3.70
N THR A 3 -49.57 15.50 -4.34
CA THR A 3 -48.40 14.83 -3.77
C THR A 3 -47.74 15.72 -2.73
N LEU A 4 -47.87 15.36 -1.46
CA LEU A 4 -47.07 15.95 -0.39
C LEU A 4 -45.66 15.35 -0.43
N THR A 5 -44.72 16.13 -0.98
CA THR A 5 -43.29 15.87 -0.86
C THR A 5 -42.90 16.08 0.60
N GLU A 6 -42.77 15.00 1.36
CA GLU A 6 -42.33 15.02 2.75
C GLU A 6 -40.88 15.51 2.82
N LYS A 7 -40.69 16.80 3.14
CA LYS A 7 -39.37 17.38 3.41
C LYS A 7 -38.85 16.76 4.70
N SER A 8 -37.87 15.86 4.58
CA SER A 8 -37.13 15.30 5.71
C SER A 8 -36.67 16.42 6.65
N ALA A 9 -37.24 16.44 7.87
CA ALA A 9 -36.95 17.44 8.89
C ALA A 9 -35.53 17.22 9.43
N VAL A 10 -34.56 17.98 8.91
CA VAL A 10 -33.20 18.01 9.42
C VAL A 10 -33.16 18.97 10.62
N ALA A 11 -32.72 18.51 11.78
CA ALA A 11 -32.60 19.33 13.00
C ALA A 11 -31.80 20.62 12.73
N SER A 12 -32.29 21.76 13.22
CA SER A 12 -31.65 23.06 13.02
C SER A 12 -30.25 23.06 13.64
N GLY A 13 -29.23 23.39 12.83
CA GLY A 13 -27.82 23.36 13.24
C GLY A 13 -27.04 22.11 12.80
N TYR A 14 -27.69 21.08 12.25
CA TYR A 14 -26.99 19.95 11.65
C TYR A 14 -26.21 20.38 10.40
N ARG A 15 -24.89 20.50 10.53
CA ARG A 15 -23.98 20.64 9.40
C ARG A 15 -23.35 19.29 9.13
N ALA A 16 -23.92 18.55 8.17
CA ALA A 16 -23.31 17.33 7.65
C ALA A 16 -21.81 17.53 7.36
N GLY A 17 -21.40 18.73 6.91
CA GLY A 17 -20.01 19.15 6.71
C GLY A 17 -19.04 18.94 7.89
N ARG A 18 -19.50 19.00 9.15
CA ARG A 18 -18.64 18.93 10.35
C ARG A 18 -18.68 17.60 11.10
N THR A 19 -19.53 16.67 10.70
CA THR A 19 -19.59 15.33 11.32
C THR A 19 -18.47 14.45 10.76
N LEU A 20 -17.69 13.82 11.65
CA LEU A 20 -16.53 12.95 11.38
C LEU A 20 -15.33 13.65 10.70
N PRO A 21 -14.48 14.36 11.47
CA PRO A 21 -13.23 14.89 10.94
C PRO A 21 -12.25 13.75 10.65
N LEU A 22 -11.56 13.80 9.50
CA LEU A 22 -10.50 12.86 9.11
C LEU A 22 -9.48 12.62 10.23
N ARG A 23 -9.21 13.65 11.04
CA ARG A 23 -8.32 13.58 12.21
C ARG A 23 -8.76 12.53 13.24
N VAL A 24 -10.06 12.43 13.51
CA VAL A 24 -10.59 11.49 14.52
C VAL A 24 -10.46 10.05 14.03
N GLU A 25 -10.80 9.81 12.76
CA GLU A 25 -10.65 8.49 12.14
C GLU A 25 -9.17 8.08 12.07
N LEU A 26 -8.28 9.01 11.70
CA LEU A 26 -6.83 8.79 11.67
C LEU A 26 -6.27 8.43 13.05
N VAL A 27 -6.59 9.22 14.08
CA VAL A 27 -6.15 8.95 15.46
C VAL A 27 -6.69 7.60 15.95
N ARG A 28 -7.93 7.27 15.60
CA ARG A 28 -8.54 5.98 15.95
C ARG A 28 -7.78 4.83 15.30
N GLN A 29 -7.46 4.90 14.02
CA GLN A 29 -6.71 3.85 13.31
C GLN A 29 -5.25 3.74 13.79
N LEU A 30 -4.58 4.86 14.08
CA LEU A 30 -3.22 4.87 14.64
C LEU A 30 -3.13 4.22 16.02
N LYS A 31 -4.15 4.37 16.87
CA LYS A 31 -4.20 3.76 18.20
C LYS A 31 -4.54 2.27 18.19
N ARG A 32 -4.90 1.68 17.04
CA ARG A 32 -5.18 0.24 16.96
C ARG A 32 -3.88 -0.55 17.12
N ARG A 33 -3.93 -1.60 17.95
CA ARG A 33 -2.78 -2.50 18.17
C ARG A 33 -2.22 -3.07 16.86
N ARG A 34 -3.09 -3.44 15.91
CA ARG A 34 -2.69 -3.97 14.59
C ARG A 34 -1.84 -2.98 13.79
N THR A 35 -2.20 -1.69 13.79
CA THR A 35 -1.45 -0.62 13.12
C THR A 35 -0.08 -0.42 13.75
N LEU A 36 0.00 -0.42 15.08
CA LEU A 36 1.25 -0.29 15.82
C LEU A 36 2.18 -1.49 15.57
N VAL A 37 1.64 -2.71 15.57
CA VAL A 37 2.40 -3.94 15.27
C VAL A 37 2.95 -3.88 13.86
N MET A 38 2.14 -3.48 12.87
CA MET A 38 2.58 -3.36 11.48
C MET A 38 3.69 -2.31 11.32
N GLY A 39 3.52 -1.12 11.92
CA GLY A 39 4.56 -0.09 11.93
C GLY A 39 5.85 -0.57 12.60
N GLY A 40 5.73 -1.34 13.69
CA GLY A 40 6.86 -1.97 14.38
C GLY A 40 7.60 -2.98 13.49
N ILE A 41 6.86 -3.87 12.80
CA ILE A 41 7.46 -4.84 11.86
C ILE A 41 8.23 -4.11 10.75
N LEU A 42 7.64 -3.09 10.15
CA LEU A 42 8.28 -2.28 9.11
C LEU A 42 9.54 -1.56 9.62
N ALA A 43 9.52 -1.08 10.86
CA ALA A 43 10.66 -0.40 11.47
C ALA A 43 11.77 -1.38 11.90
N VAL A 44 11.43 -2.62 12.27
CA VAL A 44 12.39 -3.64 12.69
C VAL A 44 13.11 -4.28 11.50
N LEU A 45 12.45 -4.41 10.35
CA LEU A 45 13.01 -5.08 9.17
C LEU A 45 14.39 -4.56 8.74
N PRO A 46 14.65 -3.24 8.65
CA PRO A 46 15.98 -2.75 8.29
C PRO A 46 17.08 -3.16 9.27
N PHE A 47 16.76 -3.28 10.57
CA PHE A 47 17.73 -3.78 11.55
C PHE A 47 18.01 -5.27 11.36
N VAL A 48 16.98 -6.06 11.04
CA VAL A 48 17.14 -7.48 10.73
C VAL A 48 18.04 -7.67 9.52
N LEU A 49 17.81 -6.93 8.43
CA LEU A 49 18.66 -7.00 7.24
C LEU A 49 20.08 -6.51 7.52
N LEU A 50 20.26 -5.46 8.32
CA LEU A 50 21.59 -4.99 8.74
C LEU A 50 22.37 -6.11 9.46
N VAL A 51 21.73 -6.75 10.44
CA VAL A 51 22.34 -7.86 11.19
C VAL A 51 22.61 -9.06 10.27
N ALA A 52 21.69 -9.37 9.35
CA ALA A 52 21.87 -10.44 8.38
C ALA A 52 23.10 -10.22 7.49
N PHE A 53 23.31 -9.01 6.97
CA PHE A 53 24.52 -8.69 6.19
C PHE A 53 25.79 -8.65 7.04
N ALA A 54 25.70 -8.25 8.31
CA ALA A 54 26.83 -8.24 9.22
C ALA A 54 27.32 -9.66 9.58
N ILE A 55 26.41 -10.63 9.68
CA ILE A 55 26.72 -12.02 10.07
C ILE A 55 26.97 -12.89 8.83
N GLY A 56 26.09 -12.82 7.84
CA GLY A 56 26.10 -13.68 6.65
C GLY A 56 27.08 -13.25 5.56
N GLY A 57 27.62 -12.03 5.63
CA GLY A 57 28.46 -11.45 4.59
C GLY A 57 27.67 -11.00 3.36
N GLN A 58 28.40 -10.65 2.29
CA GLN A 58 27.77 -10.32 1.01
C GLN A 58 27.20 -11.59 0.36
N PRO A 59 25.94 -11.57 -0.10
CA PRO A 59 25.38 -12.72 -0.81
C PRO A 59 26.29 -13.09 -1.99
N GLY A 60 26.64 -14.38 -2.07
CA GLY A 60 27.42 -14.88 -3.20
C GLY A 60 26.61 -14.74 -4.49
N ARG A 61 27.29 -14.50 -5.61
CA ARG A 61 26.68 -14.43 -6.95
C ARG A 61 26.01 -15.76 -7.30
N GLU A 62 24.75 -15.95 -6.93
CA GLU A 62 23.93 -17.04 -7.45
C GLU A 62 23.53 -16.68 -8.89
N ASN A 63 23.91 -17.54 -9.85
CA ASN A 63 23.58 -17.45 -11.28
C ASN A 63 24.26 -16.33 -12.10
N GLY A 64 25.31 -15.67 -11.60
CA GLY A 64 26.11 -14.72 -12.41
C GLY A 64 25.37 -13.44 -12.82
N GLN A 65 24.19 -13.18 -12.27
CA GLN A 65 23.47 -11.91 -12.43
C GLN A 65 23.87 -10.94 -11.32
N VAL A 66 24.19 -9.71 -11.68
CA VAL A 66 24.46 -8.67 -10.70
C VAL A 66 23.13 -8.16 -10.15
N THR A 67 22.89 -8.36 -8.85
CA THR A 67 21.63 -7.97 -8.21
C THR A 67 21.83 -6.74 -7.33
N LEU A 68 20.74 -6.02 -7.05
CA LEU A 68 20.76 -4.87 -6.13
C LEU A 68 21.33 -5.24 -4.75
N LEU A 69 21.22 -6.51 -4.36
CA LEU A 69 21.73 -7.05 -3.09
C LEU A 69 23.27 -7.04 -3.02
N ASP A 70 23.97 -7.14 -4.15
CA ASP A 70 25.44 -7.13 -4.19
C ASP A 70 26.00 -5.75 -3.77
N THR A 71 25.24 -4.69 -4.03
CA THR A 71 25.58 -3.31 -3.68
C THR A 71 24.99 -2.86 -2.34
N ALA A 72 24.30 -3.74 -1.60
CA ALA A 72 23.51 -3.37 -0.41
C ALA A 72 24.30 -2.60 0.65
N THR A 73 25.57 -2.97 0.86
CA THR A 73 26.43 -2.41 1.91
C THR A 73 27.29 -1.23 1.43
N ALA A 74 27.09 -0.76 0.20
CA ALA A 74 27.96 0.26 -0.38
C ALA A 74 27.61 1.69 0.07
N SER A 75 26.34 1.97 0.40
CA SER A 75 25.92 3.24 1.01
C SER A 75 24.53 3.10 1.65
N GLY A 76 24.14 4.05 2.49
CA GLY A 76 22.79 4.06 3.05
C GLY A 76 21.67 4.11 2.01
N ALA A 77 21.90 4.77 0.87
CA ALA A 77 20.93 4.80 -0.24
C ALA A 77 20.77 3.43 -0.91
N ASN A 78 21.87 2.69 -1.11
CA ASN A 78 21.82 1.30 -1.60
C ASN A 78 21.06 0.41 -0.62
N PHE A 79 21.33 0.55 0.67
CA PHE A 79 20.67 -0.24 1.71
C PHE A 79 19.15 -0.01 1.73
N ALA A 80 18.70 1.23 1.54
CA ALA A 80 17.29 1.57 1.43
C ALA A 80 16.63 0.98 0.16
N ALA A 81 17.32 1.05 -0.99
CA ALA A 81 16.85 0.44 -2.22
C ALA A 81 16.70 -1.09 -2.09
N VAL A 82 17.62 -1.76 -1.42
CA VAL A 82 17.56 -3.21 -1.14
C VAL A 82 16.43 -3.55 -0.18
N ASN A 83 16.23 -2.75 0.87
CA ASN A 83 15.09 -2.93 1.77
C ASN A 83 13.76 -2.81 1.01
N LEU A 84 13.61 -1.83 0.11
CA LEU A 84 12.45 -1.71 -0.76
C LEU A 84 12.32 -2.93 -1.69
N PHE A 85 13.42 -3.38 -2.29
CA PHE A 85 13.43 -4.55 -3.18
C PHE A 85 12.89 -5.81 -2.48
N VAL A 86 13.46 -6.14 -1.33
CA VAL A 86 13.07 -7.32 -0.53
C VAL A 86 11.62 -7.20 -0.06
N SER A 87 11.17 -5.98 0.25
CA SER A 87 9.85 -5.76 0.84
C SER A 87 8.73 -5.63 -0.20
N ALA A 88 9.02 -5.13 -1.40
CA ALA A 88 8.05 -4.83 -2.45
C ALA A 88 7.28 -6.07 -2.91
N GLY A 89 7.94 -7.24 -2.95
CA GLY A 89 7.32 -8.48 -3.44
C GLY A 89 6.18 -9.00 -2.55
N PHE A 90 6.22 -8.75 -1.24
CA PHE A 90 5.19 -9.29 -0.33
C PHE A 90 4.95 -8.45 0.91
N LEU A 91 6.00 -8.05 1.62
CA LEU A 91 5.86 -7.41 2.93
C LEU A 91 5.09 -6.09 2.86
N LEU A 92 5.29 -5.29 1.81
CA LEU A 92 4.58 -4.02 1.60
C LEU A 92 3.11 -4.20 1.16
N VAL A 93 2.72 -5.38 0.69
CA VAL A 93 1.33 -5.72 0.37
C VAL A 93 0.48 -5.80 1.64
N ILE A 94 1.08 -6.32 2.72
CA ILE A 94 0.39 -6.59 3.98
C ILE A 94 -0.16 -5.31 4.65
N PRO A 95 0.60 -4.21 4.87
CA PRO A 95 0.05 -2.99 5.45
C PRO A 95 -1.09 -2.42 4.60
N VAL A 96 -0.96 -2.44 3.27
CA VAL A 96 -1.99 -1.94 2.35
C VAL A 96 -3.27 -2.76 2.48
N ALA A 97 -3.16 -4.07 2.39
CA ALA A 97 -4.29 -4.99 2.54
C ALA A 97 -4.92 -4.87 3.93
N LEU A 98 -4.10 -4.77 4.99
CA LEU A 98 -4.55 -4.63 6.37
C LEU A 98 -5.34 -3.34 6.57
N PHE A 99 -4.79 -2.19 6.21
CA PHE A 99 -5.46 -0.91 6.44
C PHE A 99 -6.73 -0.81 5.62
N CYS A 100 -6.70 -1.09 4.32
CA CYS A 100 -7.89 -1.03 3.48
C CYS A 100 -8.94 -2.10 3.86
N GLY A 101 -8.50 -3.31 4.21
CA GLY A 101 -9.37 -4.44 4.55
C GLY A 101 -9.98 -4.40 5.96
N ASP A 102 -9.32 -3.79 6.94
CA ASP A 102 -9.82 -3.70 8.32
C ASP A 102 -10.80 -2.52 8.48
N THR A 103 -10.68 -1.45 7.70
CA THR A 103 -11.41 -0.18 7.93
C THR A 103 -12.93 -0.29 8.02
N VAL A 104 -13.58 -1.12 7.19
CA VAL A 104 -15.04 -1.29 7.16
C VAL A 104 -15.46 -2.58 7.88
N ALA A 105 -14.75 -3.68 7.65
CA ALA A 105 -15.11 -5.00 8.16
C ALA A 105 -15.03 -5.07 9.70
N SER A 106 -13.98 -4.48 10.29
CA SER A 106 -13.83 -4.45 11.75
C SER A 106 -14.91 -3.64 12.49
N GLU A 107 -15.53 -2.69 11.79
CA GLU A 107 -16.60 -1.85 12.36
C GLU A 107 -17.99 -2.41 12.11
N ALA A 108 -18.14 -3.26 11.09
CA ALA A 108 -19.34 -4.06 10.86
C ALA A 108 -19.44 -5.21 11.87
N GLY A 109 -18.32 -5.88 12.18
CA GLY A 109 -18.29 -7.00 13.14
C GLY A 109 -18.44 -6.59 14.61
N TRP A 110 -18.25 -5.32 14.95
CA TRP A 110 -18.61 -4.78 16.26
C TRP A 110 -19.95 -4.07 16.12
N SER A 111 -20.89 -4.28 17.03
CA SER A 111 -22.27 -3.75 17.04
C SER A 111 -22.36 -2.20 17.15
N SER A 112 -21.54 -1.47 16.39
CA SER A 112 -21.40 -0.02 16.34
C SER A 112 -22.53 0.67 15.57
N LEU A 113 -23.51 -0.11 15.10
CA LEU A 113 -24.81 0.34 14.60
C LEU A 113 -25.51 1.35 15.53
N ARG A 114 -25.23 1.32 16.85
CA ARG A 114 -25.69 2.34 17.81
C ARG A 114 -25.16 3.76 17.52
N TYR A 115 -24.00 3.92 16.90
CA TYR A 115 -23.45 5.24 16.54
C TYR A 115 -24.10 5.83 15.27
N LEU A 116 -24.58 4.98 14.36
CA LEU A 116 -25.30 5.41 13.15
C LEU A 116 -26.70 5.95 13.46
N LEU A 117 -27.27 5.60 14.62
CA LEU A 117 -28.55 6.12 15.11
C LEU A 117 -28.44 7.52 15.72
N ALA A 118 -27.24 8.06 15.94
CA ALA A 118 -27.05 9.36 16.61
C ALA A 118 -26.79 10.54 15.65
N ALA A 119 -26.37 10.30 14.40
CA ALA A 119 -26.18 11.37 13.41
C ALA A 119 -26.29 10.84 11.95
N PRO A 120 -27.10 11.47 11.07
CA PRO A 120 -27.33 10.99 9.70
C PRO A 120 -26.15 11.33 8.77
N VAL A 121 -25.05 10.58 8.84
CA VAL A 121 -23.90 10.75 7.94
C VAL A 121 -24.18 10.05 6.59
N PRO A 122 -24.00 10.73 5.44
CA PRO A 122 -24.16 10.08 4.14
C PRO A 122 -23.16 8.94 3.96
N ARG A 123 -23.65 7.75 3.61
CA ARG A 123 -22.88 6.49 3.51
C ARG A 123 -21.64 6.62 2.62
N ALA A 124 -21.76 7.29 1.48
CA ALA A 124 -20.65 7.53 0.56
C ALA A 124 -19.54 8.37 1.20
N ARG A 125 -19.87 9.34 2.05
CA ARG A 125 -18.89 10.18 2.74
C ARG A 125 -18.15 9.41 3.82
N LEU A 126 -18.86 8.58 4.59
CA LEU A 126 -18.24 7.69 5.57
C LEU A 126 -17.20 6.79 4.88
N LEU A 127 -17.61 6.17 3.77
CA LEU A 127 -16.75 5.27 3.00
C LEU A 127 -15.54 6.03 2.40
N TRP A 128 -15.74 7.25 1.89
CA TRP A 128 -14.67 8.09 1.40
C TRP A 128 -13.65 8.46 2.49
N SER A 129 -14.12 8.87 3.67
CA SER A 129 -13.24 9.17 4.81
C SER A 129 -12.41 7.95 5.20
N LYS A 130 -13.00 6.76 5.18
CA LYS A 130 -12.29 5.51 5.50
C LYS A 130 -11.25 5.18 4.46
N LEU A 131 -11.59 5.30 3.19
CA LEU A 131 -10.65 5.06 2.09
C LEU A 131 -9.45 6.02 2.16
N VAL A 132 -9.69 7.31 2.35
CA VAL A 132 -8.62 8.32 2.43
C VAL A 132 -7.69 8.07 3.62
N VAL A 133 -8.24 7.75 4.79
CA VAL A 133 -7.42 7.44 5.98
C VAL A 133 -6.63 6.15 5.78
N ALA A 134 -7.25 5.11 5.21
CA ALA A 134 -6.59 3.84 4.92
C ALA A 134 -5.42 4.01 3.94
N LEU A 135 -5.66 4.69 2.81
CA LEU A 135 -4.63 4.98 1.83
C LEU A 135 -3.52 5.87 2.40
N GLY A 136 -3.89 6.85 3.25
CA GLY A 136 -2.92 7.69 3.95
C GLY A 136 -2.02 6.91 4.89
N LEU A 137 -2.56 5.97 5.66
CA LEU A 137 -1.78 5.08 6.52
C LEU A 137 -0.93 4.10 5.72
N SER A 138 -1.45 3.56 4.63
CA SER A 138 -0.69 2.72 3.69
C SER A 138 0.50 3.47 3.12
N LEU A 139 0.31 4.72 2.68
CA LEU A 139 1.39 5.57 2.18
C LEU A 139 2.41 5.89 3.28
N ALA A 140 1.94 6.22 4.49
CA ALA A 140 2.83 6.47 5.63
C ALA A 140 3.67 5.25 5.99
N ALA A 141 3.09 4.04 5.97
CA ALA A 141 3.80 2.79 6.16
C ALA A 141 4.83 2.54 5.04
N MET A 142 4.48 2.87 3.80
CA MET A 142 5.37 2.76 2.63
C MET A 142 6.57 3.69 2.68
N ILE A 143 6.41 4.86 3.30
CA ILE A 143 7.46 5.86 3.50
C ILE A 143 8.30 5.50 4.74
N LEU A 144 7.69 4.95 5.79
CA LEU A 144 8.37 4.59 7.04
C LEU A 144 9.54 3.63 6.78
N LEU A 145 9.32 2.57 5.99
CA LEU A 145 10.34 1.56 5.71
C LEU A 145 11.63 2.13 5.08
N PRO A 146 11.59 2.85 3.95
CA PRO A 146 12.78 3.44 3.36
C PRO A 146 13.38 4.56 4.22
N LEU A 147 12.60 5.30 5.01
CA LEU A 147 13.16 6.28 5.95
C LEU A 147 13.98 5.62 7.05
N VAL A 148 13.46 4.55 7.67
CA VAL A 148 14.19 3.79 8.69
C VAL A 148 15.40 3.11 8.06
N ALA A 149 15.25 2.52 6.86
CA ALA A 149 16.36 1.91 6.15
C ALA A 149 17.45 2.94 5.78
N LEU A 150 17.09 4.13 5.33
CA LEU A 150 18.07 5.21 5.10
C LEU A 150 18.76 5.61 6.39
N ALA A 151 18.03 5.81 7.50
CA ALA A 151 18.63 6.18 8.78
C ALA A 151 19.61 5.11 9.29
N VAL A 152 19.20 3.84 9.27
CA VAL A 152 20.01 2.71 9.71
C VAL A 152 21.19 2.48 8.77
N GLY A 153 20.96 2.50 7.46
CA GLY A 153 21.99 2.28 6.44
C GLY A 153 23.01 3.40 6.39
N THR A 154 22.61 4.65 6.60
CA THR A 154 23.54 5.80 6.68
C THR A 154 24.38 5.76 7.96
N ALA A 155 23.82 5.30 9.07
CA ALA A 155 24.56 5.08 10.31
C ALA A 155 25.59 3.93 10.19
N ALA A 156 25.25 2.86 9.45
CA ALA A 156 26.11 1.68 9.31
C ALA A 156 27.14 1.78 8.16
N TYR A 157 26.72 2.27 7.00
CA TYR A 157 27.50 2.26 5.75
C TYR A 157 27.88 3.66 5.26
N GLY A 158 27.47 4.70 5.98
CA GLY A 158 27.75 6.09 5.63
C GLY A 158 26.77 6.71 4.65
N TRP A 159 26.83 8.04 4.57
CA TRP A 159 26.13 8.84 3.58
C TRP A 159 26.96 8.88 2.29
N GLY A 160 26.38 8.45 1.17
CA GLY A 160 27.10 8.38 -0.09
C GLY A 160 26.19 8.09 -1.28
N PRO A 161 26.75 8.15 -2.50
CA PRO A 161 26.00 7.91 -3.72
C PRO A 161 25.43 6.50 -3.78
N LEU A 162 24.34 6.33 -4.53
CA LEU A 162 23.76 5.01 -4.80
C LEU A 162 24.58 4.35 -5.91
N GLN A 163 25.13 3.17 -5.63
CA GLN A 163 26.02 2.44 -6.54
C GLN A 163 25.15 1.50 -7.36
N ILE A 164 25.29 1.58 -8.68
CA ILE A 164 24.48 0.76 -9.57
C ILE A 164 25.21 -0.57 -9.78
N PRO A 165 24.55 -1.73 -9.62
CA PRO A 165 25.20 -3.02 -9.75
C PRO A 165 25.87 -3.22 -11.13
N THR A 166 25.25 -2.69 -12.19
CA THR A 166 25.73 -2.75 -13.58
C THR A 166 26.85 -1.76 -13.90
N GLY A 167 27.27 -0.94 -12.92
CA GLY A 167 28.30 0.07 -13.06
C GLY A 167 27.76 1.50 -13.08
N GLY A 168 28.51 2.42 -12.46
CA GLY A 168 28.12 3.80 -12.28
C GLY A 168 27.53 4.10 -10.91
N ALA A 169 27.35 5.38 -10.61
CA ALA A 169 26.79 5.84 -9.35
C ALA A 169 25.84 7.02 -9.57
N LEU A 170 24.74 7.04 -8.84
CA LEU A 170 23.85 8.17 -8.78
C LEU A 170 24.28 9.08 -7.63
N ASP A 171 24.41 10.38 -7.91
CA ASP A 171 24.57 11.38 -6.87
C ASP A 171 23.48 11.24 -5.81
N THR A 172 23.81 11.57 -4.56
CA THR A 172 22.93 11.32 -3.41
C THR A 172 21.60 12.06 -3.52
N THR A 173 21.59 13.25 -4.12
CA THR A 173 20.35 14.02 -4.35
C THR A 173 19.47 13.33 -5.37
N THR A 174 20.06 12.89 -6.48
CA THR A 174 19.37 12.14 -7.53
C THR A 174 18.86 10.82 -7.00
N ALA A 175 19.65 10.10 -6.20
CA ALA A 175 19.26 8.86 -5.55
C ALA A 175 18.05 9.05 -4.63
N ALA A 176 18.01 10.11 -3.82
CA ALA A 176 16.86 10.43 -2.97
C ALA A 176 15.60 10.70 -3.82
N GLN A 177 15.72 11.43 -4.93
CA GLN A 177 14.62 11.64 -5.87
C GLN A 177 14.15 10.32 -6.51
N ARG A 178 15.07 9.44 -6.92
CA ARG A 178 14.73 8.10 -7.44
C ARG A 178 13.98 7.28 -6.42
N LEU A 179 14.44 7.25 -5.18
CA LEU A 179 13.76 6.51 -4.09
C LEU A 179 12.33 7.02 -3.88
N MET A 180 12.10 8.33 -3.98
CA MET A 180 10.74 8.90 -3.91
C MET A 180 9.86 8.44 -5.08
N VAL A 181 10.42 8.40 -6.30
CA VAL A 181 9.72 7.87 -7.49
C VAL A 181 9.39 6.39 -7.33
N VAL A 182 10.32 5.59 -6.79
CA VAL A 182 10.12 4.17 -6.49
C VAL A 182 8.99 3.99 -5.47
N VAL A 183 9.02 4.72 -4.35
CA VAL A 183 7.96 4.64 -3.33
C VAL A 183 6.61 5.04 -3.91
N ALA A 184 6.54 6.10 -4.72
CA ALA A 184 5.32 6.52 -5.38
C ALA A 184 4.78 5.44 -6.34
N TYR A 185 5.65 4.82 -7.14
CA TYR A 185 5.28 3.74 -8.04
C TYR A 185 4.74 2.53 -7.29
N ILE A 186 5.45 2.05 -6.26
CA ILE A 186 5.00 0.88 -5.51
C ILE A 186 3.68 1.19 -4.80
N PHE A 187 3.47 2.41 -4.30
CA PHE A 187 2.17 2.79 -3.76
C PHE A 187 1.05 2.73 -4.81
N LEU A 188 1.30 3.24 -6.03
CA LEU A 188 0.33 3.19 -7.13
C LEU A 188 0.04 1.77 -7.60
N SER A 189 1.05 0.89 -7.66
CA SER A 189 0.86 -0.51 -8.04
C SER A 189 0.03 -1.27 -7.00
N GLN A 190 0.18 -0.92 -5.71
CA GLN A 190 -0.60 -1.49 -4.61
C GLN A 190 -2.05 -0.99 -4.54
N LEU A 191 -2.46 -0.02 -5.37
CA LEU A 191 -3.86 0.45 -5.40
C LEU A 191 -4.84 -0.67 -5.80
N VAL A 192 -4.42 -1.65 -6.60
CA VAL A 192 -5.26 -2.81 -6.93
C VAL A 192 -5.53 -3.66 -5.69
N THR A 193 -4.48 -3.96 -4.93
CA THR A 193 -4.57 -4.67 -3.64
C THR A 193 -5.45 -3.89 -2.67
N ALA A 194 -5.24 -2.58 -2.57
CA ALA A 194 -6.05 -1.68 -1.74
C ALA A 194 -7.53 -1.71 -2.16
N GLY A 195 -7.80 -1.63 -3.46
CA GLY A 195 -9.13 -1.69 -4.05
C GLY A 195 -9.84 -3.00 -3.73
N LEU A 196 -9.15 -4.14 -3.87
CA LEU A 196 -9.74 -5.44 -3.58
C LEU A 196 -9.99 -5.59 -2.07
N ALA A 197 -9.01 -5.27 -1.23
CA ALA A 197 -9.15 -5.33 0.23
C ALA A 197 -10.34 -4.49 0.70
N PHE A 198 -10.44 -3.26 0.19
CA PHE A 198 -11.52 -2.34 0.52
C PHE A 198 -12.88 -2.84 0.02
N TRP A 199 -12.97 -3.32 -1.22
CA TRP A 199 -14.20 -3.89 -1.76
C TRP A 199 -14.66 -5.10 -0.96
N LEU A 200 -13.77 -6.06 -0.68
CA LEU A 200 -14.06 -7.22 0.16
C LEU A 200 -14.50 -6.77 1.55
N SER A 201 -13.84 -5.77 2.14
CA SER A 201 -14.20 -5.21 3.44
C SER A 201 -15.61 -4.60 3.49
N THR A 202 -16.21 -4.21 2.37
CA THR A 202 -17.62 -3.78 2.32
C THR A 202 -18.61 -4.95 2.26
N LYS A 203 -18.13 -6.13 1.81
CA LYS A 203 -18.94 -7.34 1.61
C LYS A 203 -18.87 -8.32 2.79
N THR A 204 -17.78 -8.33 3.54
CA THR A 204 -17.59 -9.23 4.69
C THR A 204 -17.50 -8.45 5.99
N ASP A 205 -18.02 -9.05 7.07
CA ASP A 205 -17.84 -8.55 8.43
C ASP A 205 -16.58 -9.15 9.10
N ALA A 206 -15.95 -10.13 8.42
CA ALA A 206 -14.70 -10.74 8.87
C ALA A 206 -13.49 -10.00 8.26
N ALA A 207 -12.88 -9.10 9.04
CA ALA A 207 -11.70 -8.33 8.61
C ALA A 207 -10.55 -9.22 8.09
N LEU A 208 -10.29 -10.36 8.73
CA LEU A 208 -9.26 -11.30 8.28
C LEU A 208 -9.56 -11.88 6.88
N GLY A 209 -10.83 -12.08 6.53
CA GLY A 209 -11.23 -12.55 5.21
C GLY A 209 -10.98 -11.50 4.12
N ALA A 210 -11.25 -10.22 4.41
CA ALA A 210 -10.98 -9.13 3.48
C ALA A 210 -9.48 -8.95 3.21
N VAL A 211 -8.68 -8.95 4.28
CA VAL A 211 -7.21 -8.84 4.20
C VAL A 211 -6.62 -10.06 3.48
N GLY A 212 -7.02 -11.27 3.89
CA GLY A 212 -6.55 -12.52 3.30
C GLY A 212 -6.91 -12.65 1.82
N GLY A 213 -8.10 -12.21 1.41
CA GLY A 213 -8.50 -12.20 -0.01
C GLY A 213 -7.64 -11.26 -0.86
N ALA A 214 -7.29 -10.08 -0.34
CA ALA A 214 -6.42 -9.15 -1.05
C ALA A 214 -4.99 -9.65 -1.19
N VAL A 215 -4.41 -10.18 -0.11
CA VAL A 215 -3.08 -10.82 -0.14
C VAL A 215 -3.11 -12.05 -1.06
N GLY A 216 -4.17 -12.84 -1.02
CA GLY A 216 -4.39 -13.99 -1.90
C GLY A 216 -4.38 -13.62 -3.38
N LEU A 217 -5.01 -12.51 -3.77
CA LEU A 217 -4.94 -12.00 -5.15
C LEU A 217 -3.50 -11.70 -5.55
N THR A 218 -2.72 -11.05 -4.68
CA THR A 218 -1.32 -10.75 -4.97
C THR A 218 -0.49 -12.02 -5.13
N ILE A 219 -0.71 -13.02 -4.28
CA ILE A 219 -0.05 -14.33 -4.41
C ILE A 219 -0.40 -14.99 -5.74
N VAL A 220 -1.69 -15.07 -6.08
CA VAL A 220 -2.15 -15.65 -7.35
C VAL A 220 -1.59 -14.88 -8.55
N GLY A 221 -1.56 -13.55 -8.48
CA GLY A 221 -0.96 -12.70 -9.51
C GLY A 221 0.53 -13.01 -9.72
N ASN A 222 1.29 -13.16 -8.65
CA ASN A 222 2.71 -13.54 -8.71
C ASN A 222 2.90 -14.95 -9.28
N VAL A 223 2.04 -15.91 -8.90
CA VAL A 223 2.08 -17.27 -9.45
C VAL A 223 1.78 -17.28 -10.94
N LEU A 224 0.75 -16.56 -11.38
CA LEU A 224 0.41 -16.45 -12.81
C LEU A 224 1.50 -15.75 -13.61
N ASP A 225 2.14 -14.72 -13.03
CA ASP A 225 3.27 -14.05 -13.66
C ASP A 225 4.49 -14.98 -13.83
N ALA A 226 4.72 -15.92 -12.90
CA ALA A 226 5.80 -16.90 -13.03
C ALA A 226 5.58 -17.88 -14.22
N VAL A 227 4.33 -18.03 -14.70
CA VAL A 227 3.99 -18.92 -15.81
C VAL A 227 4.30 -18.22 -17.13
N THR A 228 5.52 -18.38 -17.64
CA THR A 228 5.98 -17.79 -18.90
C THR A 228 5.12 -18.20 -20.12
N ALA A 229 4.45 -19.35 -20.05
CA ALA A 229 3.53 -19.83 -21.08
C ALA A 229 2.31 -18.92 -21.33
N LEU A 230 1.97 -18.01 -20.40
CA LEU A 230 0.90 -17.03 -20.61
C LEU A 230 1.24 -16.00 -21.70
N GLY A 231 2.53 -15.80 -22.03
CA GLY A 231 2.96 -14.79 -23.00
C GLY A 231 2.40 -13.40 -22.67
N HIS A 232 1.84 -12.72 -23.68
CA HIS A 232 1.28 -11.37 -23.60
C HIS A 232 0.12 -11.20 -22.60
N TRP A 233 -0.49 -12.30 -22.11
CA TRP A 233 -1.51 -12.20 -21.06
C TRP A 233 -0.94 -11.68 -19.73
N ARG A 234 0.37 -11.84 -19.51
CA ARG A 234 1.05 -11.32 -18.32
C ARG A 234 1.03 -9.79 -18.26
N ASP A 235 0.99 -9.12 -19.41
CA ASP A 235 0.98 -7.65 -19.50
C ASP A 235 -0.27 -7.03 -18.83
N PHE A 236 -1.36 -7.81 -18.72
CA PHE A 236 -2.59 -7.41 -18.03
C PHE A 236 -2.57 -7.70 -16.52
N LEU A 237 -1.57 -8.45 -16.02
CA LEU A 237 -1.44 -8.75 -14.61
C LEU A 237 -0.71 -7.58 -13.91
N PRO A 238 -1.32 -6.95 -12.88
CA PRO A 238 -0.63 -5.94 -12.08
C PRO A 238 0.69 -6.45 -11.46
N ALA A 239 0.74 -7.75 -11.16
CA ALA A 239 1.92 -8.42 -10.62
C ALA A 239 3.11 -8.46 -11.60
N HIS A 240 2.87 -8.47 -12.91
CA HIS A 240 3.92 -8.48 -13.93
C HIS A 240 4.79 -7.22 -13.84
N TRP A 241 4.14 -6.08 -13.58
CA TRP A 241 4.80 -4.78 -13.51
C TRP A 241 5.40 -4.47 -12.13
N GLN A 242 5.22 -5.33 -11.12
CA GLN A 242 5.53 -5.00 -9.72
C GLN A 242 6.99 -4.53 -9.48
N PHE A 243 7.93 -4.98 -10.30
CA PHE A 243 9.36 -4.65 -10.22
C PHE A 243 9.83 -3.66 -11.29
N ALA A 244 8.94 -3.08 -12.09
CA ALA A 244 9.29 -2.11 -13.15
C ALA A 244 9.96 -0.83 -12.60
N TRP A 245 9.85 -0.58 -11.29
CA TRP A 245 10.58 0.50 -10.64
C TRP A 245 12.09 0.26 -10.54
N ALA A 246 12.57 -0.97 -10.70
CA ALA A 246 14.00 -1.28 -10.68
C ALA A 246 14.74 -0.54 -11.81
N ASP A 247 14.06 -0.32 -12.94
CA ASP A 247 14.57 0.45 -14.07
C ASP A 247 14.75 1.95 -13.75
N ALA A 248 14.09 2.46 -12.69
CA ALA A 248 14.28 3.82 -12.23
C ALA A 248 15.61 4.04 -11.49
N VAL A 249 16.27 2.96 -11.07
CA VAL A 249 17.56 2.99 -10.35
C VAL A 249 18.75 2.85 -11.31
N GLN A 250 18.48 2.61 -12.60
CA GLN A 250 19.50 2.55 -13.66
C GLN A 250 20.08 3.94 -14.00
N PRO A 251 21.25 4.02 -14.67
CA PRO A 251 21.87 5.30 -15.03
C PRO A 251 20.95 6.16 -15.91
N HIS A 252 20.24 5.50 -16.82
CA HIS A 252 19.18 6.09 -17.63
C HIS A 252 17.84 5.61 -17.13
N LEU A 253 16.97 6.57 -16.84
CA LEU A 253 15.66 6.34 -16.29
C LEU A 253 14.70 5.92 -17.40
N GLU A 254 14.21 4.69 -17.29
CA GLU A 254 13.18 4.17 -18.17
C GLU A 254 11.81 4.23 -17.49
N TRP A 255 10.86 4.88 -18.16
CA TRP A 255 9.50 5.07 -17.63
C TRP A 255 8.48 4.11 -18.22
N SER A 256 8.79 3.47 -19.35
CA SER A 256 7.79 2.73 -20.14
C SER A 256 7.03 1.70 -19.31
N GLY A 257 7.76 0.82 -18.61
CA GLY A 257 7.15 -0.21 -17.76
C GLY A 257 6.43 0.38 -16.54
N MET A 258 6.94 1.47 -15.96
CA MET A 258 6.26 2.15 -14.86
C MET A 258 4.93 2.78 -15.30
N ILE A 259 4.87 3.39 -16.48
CA ILE A 259 3.64 3.99 -17.02
C ILE A 259 2.62 2.89 -17.28
N GLN A 260 3.02 1.80 -17.95
CA GLN A 260 2.15 0.66 -18.23
C GLN A 260 1.60 0.02 -16.95
N GLY A 261 2.48 -0.30 -16.00
CA GLY A 261 2.08 -0.88 -14.71
C GLY A 261 1.17 0.04 -13.90
N THR A 262 1.44 1.35 -13.91
CA THR A 262 0.60 2.35 -13.23
C THR A 262 -0.77 2.45 -13.89
N ALA A 263 -0.84 2.48 -15.22
CA ALA A 263 -2.09 2.56 -15.97
C ALA A 263 -2.98 1.34 -15.70
N VAL A 264 -2.40 0.14 -15.76
CA VAL A 264 -3.09 -1.12 -15.40
C VAL A 264 -3.58 -1.05 -13.96
N SER A 265 -2.70 -0.73 -13.01
CA SER A 265 -3.02 -0.74 -11.59
C SER A 265 -4.12 0.27 -11.21
N ILE A 266 -4.05 1.50 -11.72
CA ILE A 266 -5.07 2.52 -11.49
C ILE A 266 -6.40 2.09 -12.10
N THR A 267 -6.40 1.51 -13.30
CA THR A 267 -7.64 1.06 -13.97
C THR A 267 -8.37 0.01 -13.13
N TYR A 268 -7.67 -1.04 -12.69
CA TYR A 268 -8.26 -2.06 -11.83
C TYR A 268 -8.71 -1.48 -10.47
N ALA A 269 -7.90 -0.60 -9.87
CA ALA A 269 -8.23 0.03 -8.60
C ALA A 269 -9.50 0.88 -8.69
N LEU A 270 -9.66 1.70 -9.74
CA LEU A 270 -10.85 2.52 -9.96
C LEU A 270 -12.12 1.67 -10.09
N VAL A 271 -12.04 0.55 -10.82
CA VAL A 271 -13.16 -0.40 -10.94
C VAL A 271 -13.51 -1.00 -9.57
N LEU A 272 -12.52 -1.45 -8.80
CA LEU A 272 -12.73 -2.06 -7.49
C LEU A 272 -13.29 -1.05 -6.46
N PHE A 273 -12.78 0.18 -6.45
CA PHE A 273 -13.32 1.25 -5.63
C PHE A 273 -14.76 1.57 -6.04
N ALA A 274 -15.05 1.75 -7.33
CA ALA A 274 -16.41 1.98 -7.81
C ALA A 274 -17.38 0.86 -7.39
N LEU A 275 -16.94 -0.42 -7.44
CA LEU A 275 -17.72 -1.55 -6.94
C LEU A 275 -17.94 -1.48 -5.43
N ALA A 276 -16.95 -1.04 -4.65
CA ALA A 276 -17.08 -0.86 -3.21
C ALA A 276 -18.12 0.22 -2.86
N PHE A 277 -18.03 1.39 -3.50
CA PHE A 277 -18.99 2.48 -3.31
C PHE A 277 -20.41 2.08 -3.74
N ARG A 278 -20.55 1.41 -4.88
CA ARG A 278 -21.86 0.93 -5.38
C ARG A 278 -22.46 -0.14 -4.46
N GLY A 279 -21.66 -1.08 -3.98
CA GLY A 279 -22.09 -2.14 -3.07
C GLY A 279 -22.56 -1.58 -1.73
N PHE A 280 -21.76 -0.71 -1.12
CA PHE A 280 -22.06 -0.11 0.18
C PHE A 280 -23.29 0.82 0.14
N ALA A 281 -23.53 1.51 -0.98
CA ALA A 281 -24.71 2.34 -1.16
C ALA A 281 -26.03 1.55 -1.14
N ARG A 282 -26.01 0.31 -1.65
CA ARG A 282 -27.20 -0.56 -1.79
C ARG A 282 -27.35 -1.59 -0.68
N LYS A 283 -26.37 -1.73 0.22
CA LYS A 283 -26.39 -2.74 1.29
C LYS A 283 -27.39 -2.32 2.38
N ASP A 284 -28.31 -3.22 2.71
CA ASP A 284 -29.15 -3.08 3.89
C ASP A 284 -28.32 -3.38 5.14
N ILE A 285 -28.33 -2.46 6.09
CA ILE A 285 -27.60 -2.63 7.34
C ILE A 285 -28.53 -3.36 8.30
N VAL A 286 -28.59 -4.69 8.17
CA VAL A 286 -29.24 -5.56 9.14
C VAL A 286 -28.23 -5.91 10.24
N SER A 287 -28.72 -5.93 11.48
CA SER A 287 -27.95 -5.86 12.72
C SER A 287 -26.99 -7.01 12.98
#